data_AF-A0A1T4WAV4-F1
#
_entry.id   AF-A0A1T4WAV4-F1
#
_cell.length_a   1.000
_cell.length_b   1.000
_cell.length_c   1.000
_cell.angle_alpha   90.00
_cell.angle_beta   90.00
_cell.angle_gamma   90.00
#
_symmetry.space_group_name_H-M   'P 1'
#
loop_
_entity.id
_entity.type
_entity.pdbx_description
1 polymer ?
#
loop_
_entity_poly.entity_id
_entity_poly.type
_entity_poly.pdbx_seq_one_letter_code
_entity_poly.pdbx_strand_id
1 'polypeptide(L)'
;MKITIKLSETNNALLNRVVKEEKVDASEFANNAFLDKFLPVSEKLGIEAGFILQEHEAGTLNAWLVKQSISRGIRWLGKHPIRDCAILKQILGHFPFDTKDNGKISTCNECVQSDMDSVVALLKERVSGYVSAKNGYNGLVEDVLANWEYIWNEAIVYNVLATIVYTNEPKKDFDWYDGLKLLHLIDFAAWQQWCDA
;
A
#
# COMPACT_ATOMS: atom_id res chain seq x y z
N MET A 1 13.91 24.43 -2.19
CA MET A 1 13.62 25.24 -3.41
C MET A 1 12.41 26.11 -3.12
N LYS A 2 12.46 27.44 -3.35
CA LYS A 2 11.26 28.30 -3.26
C LYS A 2 10.60 28.35 -4.64
N ILE A 3 9.32 27.98 -4.70
CA ILE A 3 8.55 27.95 -5.94
C ILE A 3 7.53 29.09 -5.89
N THR A 4 7.40 29.85 -6.98
CA THR A 4 6.32 30.84 -7.13
C THR A 4 5.21 30.21 -7.96
N ILE A 5 4.00 30.13 -7.40
CA ILE A 5 2.83 29.55 -8.06
C ILE A 5 1.88 30.68 -8.44
N LYS A 6 1.47 30.74 -9.71
CA LYS A 6 0.46 31.70 -10.18
C LYS A 6 -0.93 31.09 -10.03
N LEU A 7 -1.74 31.65 -9.14
CA LEU A 7 -3.13 31.25 -8.94
C LEU A 7 -4.07 31.97 -9.93
N SER A 8 -5.17 31.30 -10.31
CA SER A 8 -6.27 31.94 -11.04
C SER A 8 -6.96 33.00 -10.16
N GLU A 9 -7.69 33.93 -10.76
CA GLU A 9 -8.47 34.94 -10.02
C GLU A 9 -9.45 34.29 -9.03
N THR A 10 -10.14 33.22 -9.46
CA THR A 10 -11.06 32.46 -8.61
C THR A 10 -10.35 31.82 -7.42
N ASN A 11 -9.19 31.18 -7.62
CA ASN A 11 -8.47 30.54 -6.52
C ASN A 11 -7.89 31.56 -5.55
N ASN A 12 -7.45 32.72 -6.03
CA ASN A 12 -7.04 33.83 -5.16
C ASN A 12 -8.20 34.35 -4.31
N ALA A 13 -9.39 34.50 -4.89
CA ALA A 13 -10.58 34.93 -4.15
C ALA A 13 -10.98 33.91 -3.07
N LEU A 14 -10.92 32.61 -3.38
CA LEU A 14 -11.17 31.54 -2.41
C LEU A 14 -10.14 31.52 -1.28
N LEU A 15 -8.85 31.59 -1.59
CA LEU A 15 -7.79 31.61 -0.58
C LEU A 15 -7.94 32.81 0.37
N ASN A 16 -8.18 34.01 -0.17
CA ASN A 16 -8.40 35.21 0.63
C ASN A 16 -9.62 35.08 1.55
N ARG A 17 -10.69 34.41 1.06
CA ARG A 17 -11.89 34.18 1.86
C ARG A 17 -11.62 33.23 3.02
N VAL A 18 -10.95 32.10 2.76
CA VAL A 18 -10.58 31.12 3.79
C VAL A 18 -9.70 31.75 4.87
N VAL A 19 -8.65 32.47 4.48
CA VAL A 19 -7.76 33.16 5.42
C VAL A 19 -8.51 34.13 6.33
N LYS A 20 -9.52 34.82 5.79
CA LYS A 20 -10.34 35.78 6.54
C LYS A 20 -11.36 35.11 7.46
N GLU A 21 -12.07 34.10 6.95
CA GLU A 21 -13.19 33.45 7.65
C GLU A 21 -12.70 32.42 8.68
N GLU A 22 -11.71 31.61 8.31
CA GLU A 22 -11.17 30.53 9.15
C GLU A 22 -9.97 30.99 10.00
N LYS A 23 -9.44 32.20 9.75
CA LYS A 23 -8.31 32.81 10.49
C LYS A 23 -7.03 31.96 10.45
N VAL A 24 -6.80 31.26 9.35
CA VAL A 24 -5.60 30.45 9.09
C VAL A 24 -4.58 31.20 8.23
N ASP A 25 -3.30 30.86 8.34
CA ASP A 25 -2.29 31.41 7.43
C ASP A 25 -2.48 30.86 5.99
N ALA A 26 -2.25 31.70 4.98
CA ALA A 26 -2.43 31.32 3.58
C ALA A 26 -1.48 30.18 3.17
N SER A 27 -0.25 30.20 3.68
CA SER A 27 0.76 29.17 3.40
C SER A 27 0.41 27.89 4.13
N GLU A 28 -0.05 27.97 5.37
CA GLU A 28 -0.54 26.82 6.13
C GLU A 28 -1.69 26.13 5.38
N PHE A 29 -2.71 26.88 4.98
CA PHE A 29 -3.83 26.32 4.21
C PHE A 29 -3.37 25.71 2.88
N ALA A 30 -2.51 26.40 2.13
CA ALA A 30 -2.01 25.91 0.85
C ALA A 30 -1.16 24.63 0.99
N ASN A 31 -0.32 24.55 2.02
CA ASN A 31 0.48 23.36 2.31
C ASN A 31 -0.41 22.17 2.70
N ASN A 32 -1.42 22.39 3.55
CA ASN A 32 -2.37 21.34 3.94
C ASN A 32 -3.17 20.86 2.73
N ALA A 33 -3.71 21.76 1.93
CA ALA A 33 -4.43 21.42 0.70
C ALA A 33 -3.57 20.66 -0.32
N PHE A 34 -2.25 20.92 -0.34
CA PHE A 34 -1.32 20.14 -1.15
C PHE A 34 -1.10 18.73 -0.60
N LEU A 35 -0.95 18.60 0.73
CA LEU A 35 -0.81 17.30 1.39
C LEU A 35 -2.06 16.43 1.24
N ASP A 36 -3.25 17.01 1.27
CA ASP A 36 -4.53 16.31 1.08
C ASP A 36 -4.60 15.55 -0.25
N LYS A 37 -3.81 15.96 -1.26
CA LYS A 37 -3.71 15.24 -2.53
C LYS A 37 -3.01 13.88 -2.41
N PHE A 38 -2.15 13.72 -1.40
CA PHE A 38 -1.29 12.54 -1.21
C PHE A 38 -1.65 11.75 0.04
N LEU A 39 -2.40 12.33 0.97
CA LEU A 39 -2.81 11.64 2.18
C LEU A 39 -4.00 10.70 1.91
N PRO A 40 -4.01 9.50 2.51
CA PRO A 40 -5.20 8.68 2.59
C PRO A 40 -6.30 9.35 3.41
N VAL A 41 -7.56 9.12 3.03
CA VAL A 41 -8.76 9.47 3.79
C VAL A 41 -8.98 8.50 4.94
N SER A 42 -8.64 7.22 4.76
CA SER A 42 -8.69 6.21 5.84
C SER A 42 -7.76 6.61 6.99
N GLU A 43 -8.30 6.73 8.21
CA GLU A 43 -7.54 7.09 9.42
C GLU A 43 -6.29 6.21 9.59
N LYS A 44 -6.42 4.89 9.38
CA LYS A 44 -5.30 3.96 9.56
C LYS A 44 -4.20 4.18 8.54
N LEU A 45 -4.56 4.39 7.28
CA LEU A 45 -3.57 4.64 6.23
C LEU A 45 -3.00 6.07 6.36
N GLY A 46 -3.80 7.02 6.84
CA GLY A 46 -3.39 8.37 7.17
C GLY A 46 -2.34 8.41 8.28
N ILE A 47 -2.44 7.56 9.31
CA ILE A 47 -1.40 7.41 10.35
C ILE A 47 -0.09 6.92 9.73
N GLU A 48 -0.12 5.92 8.84
CA GLU A 48 1.09 5.41 8.17
C GLU A 48 1.72 6.47 7.25
N ALA A 49 0.91 7.21 6.50
CA ALA A 49 1.37 8.29 5.63
C ALA A 49 1.95 9.46 6.44
N GLY A 50 1.28 9.85 7.53
CA GLY A 50 1.74 10.88 8.46
C GLY A 50 3.07 10.50 9.13
N PHE A 51 3.24 9.23 9.51
CA PHE A 51 4.51 8.72 10.03
C PHE A 51 5.64 8.88 9.02
N ILE A 52 5.43 8.52 7.75
CA ILE A 52 6.43 8.69 6.69
C ILE A 52 6.84 10.17 6.55
N LEU A 53 5.87 11.08 6.53
CA LEU A 53 6.14 12.53 6.42
C LEU A 53 6.94 13.04 7.61
N GLN A 54 6.53 12.71 8.83
CA GLN A 54 7.19 13.16 10.05
C GLN A 54 8.65 12.68 10.11
N GLU A 55 8.90 11.41 9.81
CA GLU A 55 10.26 10.85 9.80
C GLU A 55 11.09 11.40 8.64
N HIS A 56 10.47 11.71 7.49
CA HIS A 56 11.16 12.35 6.37
C HIS A 56 11.62 13.76 6.75
N GLU A 57 10.75 14.55 7.36
CA GLU A 57 11.04 15.90 7.83
C GLU A 57 12.11 15.92 8.93
N ALA A 58 12.09 14.92 9.82
CA ALA A 58 13.10 14.73 10.85
C ALA A 58 14.46 14.23 10.31
N GLY A 59 14.51 13.78 9.05
CA GLY A 59 15.71 13.20 8.44
C GLY A 59 16.07 11.81 8.98
N THR A 60 15.13 11.12 9.62
CA THR A 60 15.29 9.81 10.27
C THR A 60 14.66 8.67 9.48
N LEU A 61 13.85 8.98 8.46
CA LEU A 61 13.22 7.98 7.61
C LEU A 61 14.27 7.15 6.84
N ASN A 62 14.09 5.83 6.87
CA ASN A 62 14.82 4.89 6.05
C ASN A 62 13.86 4.05 5.19
N ALA A 63 14.40 3.40 4.15
CA ALA A 63 13.62 2.61 3.19
C ALA A 63 12.83 1.47 3.85
N TRP A 64 13.36 0.89 4.93
CA TRP A 64 12.69 -0.17 5.66
C TRP A 64 11.42 0.33 6.35
N LEU A 65 11.44 1.52 6.96
CA LEU A 65 10.25 2.14 7.57
C LEU A 65 9.15 2.44 6.53
N VAL A 66 9.53 2.86 5.33
CA VAL A 66 8.60 3.05 4.21
C VAL A 66 7.96 1.72 3.80
N LYS A 67 8.78 0.69 3.56
CA LYS A 67 8.34 -0.68 3.21
C LYS A 67 7.40 -1.26 4.26
N GLN A 68 7.71 -1.07 5.54
CA GLN A 68 6.84 -1.49 6.64
C GLN A 68 5.47 -0.81 6.61
N SER A 69 5.43 0.49 6.34
CA SER A 69 4.18 1.25 6.25
C SER A 69 3.32 0.74 5.08
N ILE A 70 3.93 0.47 3.93
CA ILE A 70 3.26 -0.16 2.77
C ILE A 70 2.72 -1.54 3.13
N SER A 71 3.50 -2.38 3.82
CA SER A 71 3.06 -3.70 4.29
C SER A 71 1.83 -3.60 5.22
N ARG A 72 1.82 -2.65 6.17
CA ARG A 72 0.65 -2.39 7.02
C ARG A 72 -0.55 -1.89 6.22
N GLY A 73 -0.33 -1.12 5.16
CA GLY A 73 -1.35 -0.75 4.18
C GLY A 73 -1.99 -1.95 3.47
N ILE A 74 -1.18 -2.92 3.03
CA ILE A 74 -1.71 -4.17 2.44
C ILE A 74 -2.51 -4.94 3.48
N ARG A 75 -2.03 -5.05 4.72
CA ARG A 75 -2.74 -5.73 5.81
C ARG A 75 -4.10 -5.09 6.11
N TRP A 76 -4.20 -3.77 5.98
CA TRP A 76 -5.46 -3.03 6.16
C TRP A 76 -6.55 -3.45 5.14
N LEU A 77 -6.16 -3.82 3.92
CA LEU A 77 -7.08 -4.34 2.90
C LEU A 77 -7.73 -5.67 3.31
N GLY A 78 -7.18 -6.41 4.27
CA GLY A 78 -7.86 -7.59 4.82
C GLY A 78 -9.22 -7.28 5.47
N LYS A 79 -9.46 -6.02 5.83
CA LYS A 79 -10.77 -5.52 6.31
C LYS A 79 -11.52 -4.70 5.25
N HIS A 80 -10.85 -4.33 4.16
CA HIS A 80 -11.38 -3.52 3.07
C HIS A 80 -10.95 -4.14 1.73
N PRO A 81 -11.36 -5.39 1.44
CA PRO A 81 -10.87 -6.12 0.30
C PRO A 81 -11.22 -5.42 -1.02
N ILE A 82 -10.34 -5.59 -2.02
CA ILE A 82 -10.44 -4.97 -3.35
C ILE A 82 -10.50 -6.04 -4.45
N ARG A 83 -11.43 -5.90 -5.40
CA ARG A 83 -11.52 -6.81 -6.56
C ARG A 83 -10.42 -6.55 -7.59
N ASP A 84 -10.09 -5.29 -7.84
CA ASP A 84 -8.98 -4.94 -8.72
C ASP A 84 -7.65 -5.02 -7.97
N CYS A 85 -6.82 -6.00 -8.31
CA CYS A 85 -5.49 -6.19 -7.72
C CYS A 85 -4.37 -5.37 -8.40
N ALA A 86 -4.67 -4.40 -9.27
CA ALA A 86 -3.67 -3.60 -9.96
C ALA A 86 -2.65 -2.95 -9.00
N ILE A 87 -3.10 -2.40 -7.87
CA ILE A 87 -2.20 -1.81 -6.86
C ILE A 87 -1.30 -2.86 -6.20
N LEU A 88 -1.83 -4.07 -5.92
CA LEU A 88 -1.04 -5.16 -5.36
C LEU A 88 0.03 -5.63 -6.36
N LYS A 89 -0.33 -5.77 -7.64
CA LYS A 89 0.61 -6.08 -8.72
C LYS A 89 1.71 -5.02 -8.84
N GLN A 90 1.36 -3.73 -8.72
CA GLN A 90 2.33 -2.64 -8.74
C GLN A 90 3.32 -2.74 -7.57
N ILE A 91 2.83 -3.00 -6.35
CA ILE A 91 3.69 -3.13 -5.18
C ILE A 91 4.59 -4.37 -5.30
N LEU A 92 3.99 -5.53 -5.58
CA LEU A 92 4.69 -6.81 -5.65
C LEU A 92 5.68 -6.89 -6.83
N GLY A 93 5.45 -6.13 -7.90
CA GLY A 93 6.37 -6.00 -9.03
C GLY A 93 7.73 -5.38 -8.68
N HIS A 94 7.86 -4.72 -7.53
CA HIS A 94 9.14 -4.20 -7.06
C HIS A 94 10.07 -5.29 -6.50
N PHE A 95 9.58 -6.50 -6.27
CA PHE A 95 10.36 -7.57 -5.64
C PHE A 95 10.87 -8.56 -6.69
N PRO A 96 12.06 -9.17 -6.48
CA PRO A 96 12.70 -10.02 -7.47
C PRO A 96 12.12 -11.44 -7.56
N PHE A 97 10.79 -11.62 -7.58
CA PHE A 97 10.13 -12.94 -7.60
C PHE A 97 10.47 -13.85 -8.81
N ASP A 98 11.24 -13.35 -9.77
CA ASP A 98 11.80 -14.04 -10.93
C ASP A 98 13.16 -14.72 -10.68
N THR A 99 13.86 -14.39 -9.58
CA THR A 99 15.17 -14.97 -9.27
C THR A 99 15.07 -16.30 -8.52
N LYS A 100 15.99 -17.24 -8.83
CA LYS A 100 15.97 -18.65 -8.40
C LYS A 100 16.03 -18.87 -6.88
N ASP A 101 16.23 -17.84 -6.07
CA ASP A 101 16.43 -18.01 -4.62
C ASP A 101 16.05 -16.73 -3.85
N ASN A 102 14.77 -16.59 -3.49
CA ASN A 102 14.26 -15.44 -2.73
C ASN A 102 13.88 -15.81 -1.29
N GLY A 103 14.61 -16.75 -0.72
CA GLY A 103 14.25 -17.34 0.56
C GLY A 103 13.18 -18.41 0.41
N LYS A 104 13.35 -19.49 1.18
CA LYS A 104 12.36 -20.56 1.25
C LYS A 104 11.27 -20.15 2.24
N ILE A 105 10.02 -20.50 1.96
CA ILE A 105 8.94 -20.44 2.97
C ILE A 105 9.38 -21.16 4.27
N SER A 106 10.23 -22.18 4.17
CA SER A 106 10.76 -22.95 5.31
C SER A 106 11.70 -22.19 6.26
N THR A 107 12.08 -20.94 5.97
CA THR A 107 12.85 -20.11 6.92
C THR A 107 11.97 -19.14 7.71
N CYS A 108 10.64 -19.20 7.51
CA CYS A 108 9.68 -18.44 8.30
C CYS A 108 9.49 -19.05 9.69
N ASN A 109 8.98 -18.25 10.63
CA ASN A 109 8.44 -18.81 11.87
C ASN A 109 7.16 -19.61 11.59
N GLU A 110 6.79 -20.48 12.53
CA GLU A 110 5.66 -21.41 12.41
C GLU A 110 4.33 -20.70 12.10
N CYS A 111 4.11 -19.51 12.66
CA CYS A 111 2.89 -18.73 12.42
C CYS A 111 2.79 -18.27 10.96
N VAL A 112 3.87 -17.70 10.42
CA VAL A 112 3.92 -17.25 9.02
C VAL A 112 3.79 -18.43 8.05
N GLN A 113 4.39 -19.57 8.38
CA GLN A 113 4.21 -20.78 7.60
C GLN A 113 2.75 -21.26 7.61
N SER A 114 2.10 -21.25 8.77
CA SER A 114 0.70 -21.65 8.90
C SER A 114 -0.25 -20.74 8.11
N ASP A 115 0.00 -19.43 8.07
CA ASP A 115 -0.78 -18.49 7.27
C ASP A 115 -0.62 -18.77 5.77
N MET A 116 0.59 -19.09 5.34
CA MET A 116 0.88 -19.44 3.94
C MET A 116 0.24 -20.77 3.53
N ASP A 117 0.34 -21.79 4.38
CA ASP A 117 -0.33 -23.07 4.16
C ASP A 117 -1.85 -22.90 4.07
N SER A 118 -2.42 -21.97 4.84
CA SER A 118 -3.85 -21.62 4.78
C SER A 118 -4.23 -21.00 3.44
N VAL A 119 -3.41 -20.12 2.87
CA VAL A 119 -3.65 -19.56 1.52
C VAL A 119 -3.51 -20.65 0.44
N VAL A 120 -2.55 -21.56 0.57
CA VAL A 120 -2.42 -22.69 -0.36
C VAL A 120 -3.63 -23.63 -0.28
N ALA A 121 -4.14 -23.91 0.93
CA ALA A 121 -5.35 -24.70 1.12
C ALA A 121 -6.57 -24.03 0.50
N LEU A 122 -6.71 -22.71 0.70
CA LEU A 122 -7.76 -21.89 0.10
C LEU A 122 -7.74 -21.94 -1.45
N LEU A 123 -6.55 -21.86 -2.06
CA LEU A 123 -6.39 -22.00 -3.51
C LEU A 123 -6.81 -23.38 -4.00
N LYS A 124 -6.41 -24.46 -3.30
CA LYS A 124 -6.83 -25.84 -3.62
C LYS A 124 -8.33 -26.04 -3.52
N GLU A 125 -8.98 -25.38 -2.56
CA GLU A 125 -10.42 -25.45 -2.35
C GLU A 125 -11.20 -24.71 -3.45
N ARG A 126 -10.75 -23.52 -3.84
CA ARG A 126 -11.53 -22.62 -4.71
C ARG A 126 -11.18 -22.72 -6.19
N VAL A 127 -9.98 -23.17 -6.53
CA VAL A 127 -9.49 -23.22 -7.91
C VAL A 127 -9.42 -24.68 -8.36
N SER A 128 -10.33 -25.05 -9.26
CA SER A 128 -10.40 -26.43 -9.77
C SER A 128 -9.11 -26.81 -10.49
N GLY A 129 -8.50 -27.93 -10.10
CA GLY A 129 -7.25 -28.42 -10.70
C GLY A 129 -6.01 -27.61 -10.34
N TYR A 130 -6.06 -26.80 -9.27
CA TYR A 130 -4.92 -25.99 -8.84
C TYR A 130 -3.66 -26.83 -8.58
N VAL A 131 -2.57 -26.41 -9.21
CA VAL A 131 -1.22 -26.91 -9.00
C VAL A 131 -0.33 -25.69 -8.77
N SER A 132 0.41 -25.68 -7.67
CA SER A 132 1.31 -24.58 -7.33
C SER A 132 2.36 -24.35 -8.42
N ALA A 133 2.52 -23.10 -8.85
CA ALA A 133 3.43 -22.74 -9.94
C ALA A 133 4.90 -22.98 -9.57
N LYS A 134 5.30 -22.62 -8.35
CA LYS A 134 6.66 -22.76 -7.82
C LYS A 134 6.65 -22.93 -6.30
N ASN A 135 7.76 -23.42 -5.74
CA ASN A 135 7.98 -23.41 -4.29
C ASN A 135 8.36 -21.99 -3.82
N GLY A 136 8.06 -21.67 -2.56
CA GLY A 136 8.48 -20.40 -1.96
C GLY A 136 7.51 -19.24 -2.19
N TYR A 137 7.89 -18.04 -1.74
CA TYR A 137 7.05 -16.85 -1.86
C TYR A 137 6.68 -16.52 -3.30
N ASN A 138 7.61 -16.72 -4.24
CA ASN A 138 7.43 -16.39 -5.65
C ASN A 138 6.24 -17.14 -6.25
N GLY A 139 6.20 -18.46 -6.04
CA GLY A 139 5.09 -19.27 -6.53
C GLY A 139 3.77 -18.86 -5.91
N LEU A 140 3.76 -18.63 -4.58
CA LEU A 140 2.54 -18.25 -3.89
C LEU A 140 2.01 -16.88 -4.35
N VAL A 141 2.87 -15.88 -4.58
CA VAL A 141 2.45 -14.57 -5.10
C VAL A 141 1.89 -14.69 -6.52
N GLU A 142 2.57 -15.42 -7.41
CA GLU A 142 2.10 -15.68 -8.77
C GLU A 142 0.74 -16.38 -8.74
N ASP A 143 0.60 -17.43 -7.94
CA ASP A 143 -0.63 -18.21 -7.78
C ASP A 143 -1.78 -17.35 -7.23
N VAL A 144 -1.53 -16.53 -6.20
CA VAL A 144 -2.53 -15.64 -5.59
C VAL A 144 -3.00 -14.57 -6.58
N LEU A 145 -2.08 -13.91 -7.29
CA LEU A 145 -2.43 -12.83 -8.21
C LEU A 145 -3.10 -13.36 -9.49
N ALA A 146 -2.77 -14.57 -9.93
CA ALA A 146 -3.40 -15.22 -11.09
C ALA A 146 -4.83 -15.68 -10.77
N ASN A 147 -5.09 -16.10 -9.53
CA ASN A 147 -6.39 -16.62 -9.08
C ASN A 147 -7.17 -15.62 -8.23
N TRP A 148 -6.82 -14.33 -8.33
CA TRP A 148 -7.35 -13.27 -7.47
C TRP A 148 -8.88 -13.24 -7.41
N GLU A 149 -9.55 -13.47 -8.53
CA GLU A 149 -11.02 -13.44 -8.64
C GLU A 149 -11.73 -14.40 -7.66
N TYR A 150 -11.07 -15.46 -7.21
CA TYR A 150 -11.65 -16.47 -6.30
C TYR A 150 -11.37 -16.20 -4.82
N ILE A 151 -10.37 -15.36 -4.50
CA ILE A 151 -9.81 -15.22 -3.15
C ILE A 151 -9.64 -13.78 -2.68
N TRP A 152 -10.01 -12.78 -3.50
CA TRP A 152 -9.81 -11.36 -3.22
C TRP A 152 -10.48 -10.88 -1.92
N ASN A 153 -11.50 -11.57 -1.43
CA ASN A 153 -12.26 -11.20 -0.24
C ASN A 153 -11.73 -11.85 1.06
N GLU A 154 -10.63 -12.59 0.99
CA GLU A 154 -10.09 -13.34 2.12
C GLU A 154 -8.98 -12.59 2.84
N ALA A 155 -9.22 -12.22 4.10
CA ALA A 155 -8.28 -11.44 4.91
C ALA A 155 -6.88 -12.08 5.01
N ILE A 156 -6.83 -13.42 5.07
CA ILE A 156 -5.59 -14.18 5.16
C ILE A 156 -4.68 -13.96 3.94
N VAL A 157 -5.25 -13.75 2.76
CA VAL A 157 -4.49 -13.51 1.52
C VAL A 157 -3.72 -12.20 1.64
N TYR A 158 -4.36 -11.12 2.11
CA TYR A 158 -3.70 -9.84 2.35
C TYR A 158 -2.65 -9.93 3.45
N ASN A 159 -2.88 -10.70 4.51
CA ASN A 159 -1.90 -10.91 5.57
C ASN A 159 -0.62 -11.57 5.03
N VAL A 160 -0.76 -12.58 4.18
CA VAL A 160 0.36 -13.25 3.53
C VAL A 160 1.09 -12.30 2.59
N LEU A 161 0.39 -11.58 1.71
CA LEU A 161 1.02 -10.60 0.81
C LEU A 161 1.75 -9.49 1.57
N ALA A 162 1.14 -8.97 2.64
CA ALA A 162 1.78 -7.99 3.53
C ALA A 162 3.06 -8.55 4.17
N THR A 163 3.02 -9.81 4.61
CA THR A 163 4.18 -10.48 5.21
C THR A 163 5.29 -10.68 4.19
N ILE A 164 4.96 -11.07 2.96
CA ILE A 164 5.94 -11.19 1.87
C ILE A 164 6.61 -9.84 1.58
N VAL A 165 5.83 -8.76 1.46
CA VAL A 165 6.37 -7.39 1.28
C VAL A 165 7.25 -6.96 2.45
N TYR A 166 6.89 -7.34 3.67
CA TYR A 166 7.68 -7.04 4.86
C TYR A 166 9.03 -7.76 4.88
N THR A 167 9.05 -9.06 4.55
CA THR A 167 10.22 -9.93 4.73
C THR A 167 11.18 -9.92 3.55
N ASN A 168 10.73 -9.56 2.36
CA ASN A 168 11.57 -9.57 1.16
C ASN A 168 12.24 -8.22 0.94
N GLU A 169 13.40 -8.22 0.30
CA GLU A 169 14.03 -7.00 -0.16
C GLU A 169 13.59 -6.66 -1.59
N PRO A 170 13.21 -5.40 -1.86
CA PRO A 170 12.83 -4.98 -3.19
C PRO A 170 14.07 -4.84 -4.10
N LYS A 171 13.85 -4.88 -5.41
CA LYS A 171 14.87 -4.59 -6.45
C LYS A 171 15.46 -3.18 -6.27
N LYS A 172 14.65 -2.25 -5.76
CA LYS A 172 15.01 -0.86 -5.44
C LYS A 172 14.23 -0.44 -4.19
N ASP A 173 14.90 0.26 -3.29
CA ASP A 173 14.28 0.85 -2.11
C ASP A 173 13.14 1.81 -2.47
N PHE A 174 12.08 1.77 -1.65
CA PHE A 174 11.00 2.74 -1.69
C PHE A 174 11.44 4.04 -1.03
N ASP A 175 11.26 5.16 -1.72
CA ASP A 175 11.43 6.47 -1.09
C ASP A 175 10.15 6.95 -0.40
N TRP A 176 10.23 8.06 0.33
CA TRP A 176 9.10 8.62 1.07
C TRP A 176 7.89 8.91 0.17
N TYR A 177 8.14 9.34 -1.06
CA TYR A 177 7.09 9.70 -2.01
C TYR A 177 6.40 8.44 -2.56
N ASP A 178 7.17 7.39 -2.85
CA ASP A 178 6.62 6.07 -3.20
C ASP A 178 5.69 5.56 -2.10
N GLY A 179 6.10 5.69 -0.84
CA GLY A 179 5.29 5.31 0.32
C GLY A 179 3.93 6.02 0.37
N LEU A 180 3.94 7.35 0.29
CA LEU A 180 2.71 8.16 0.30
C LEU A 180 1.79 7.80 -0.87
N LYS A 181 2.37 7.74 -2.08
CA LYS A 181 1.62 7.43 -3.29
C LYS A 181 0.97 6.06 -3.21
N LEU A 182 1.69 5.03 -2.76
CA LEU A 182 1.17 3.67 -2.68
C LEU A 182 0.09 3.55 -1.59
N LEU A 183 0.26 4.18 -0.43
CA LEU A 183 -0.75 4.20 0.63
C LEU A 183 -2.04 4.91 0.15
N HIS A 184 -1.91 6.03 -0.54
CA HIS A 184 -3.06 6.73 -1.14
C HIS A 184 -3.77 5.87 -2.19
N LEU A 185 -3.03 5.17 -3.05
CA LEU A 185 -3.62 4.28 -4.06
C LEU A 185 -4.30 3.05 -3.45
N ILE A 186 -3.76 2.49 -2.35
CA ILE A 186 -4.42 1.44 -1.57
C ILE A 186 -5.77 1.94 -1.05
N ASP A 187 -5.78 3.13 -0.44
CA ASP A 187 -6.99 3.74 0.10
C ASP A 187 -8.02 4.03 -1.00
N PHE A 188 -7.56 4.62 -2.11
CA PHE A 188 -8.41 4.94 -3.24
C PHE A 188 -9.04 3.70 -3.87
N ALA A 189 -8.27 2.61 -4.06
CA ALA A 189 -8.78 1.35 -4.60
C ALA A 189 -9.86 0.74 -3.69
N ALA A 190 -9.66 0.79 -2.37
CA ALA A 190 -10.68 0.37 -1.42
C ALA A 190 -11.90 1.29 -1.51
N TRP A 191 -11.72 2.61 -1.45
CA TRP A 191 -12.82 3.57 -1.48
C TRP A 191 -13.70 3.41 -2.73
N GLN A 192 -13.11 3.25 -3.92
CA GLN A 192 -13.85 2.97 -5.16
C GLN A 192 -14.71 1.70 -5.03
N GLN A 193 -14.15 0.61 -4.48
CA GLN A 193 -14.87 -0.64 -4.28
C GLN A 193 -16.09 -0.50 -3.35
N TRP A 194 -16.02 0.36 -2.34
CA TRP A 194 -17.07 0.52 -1.32
C TRP A 194 -18.03 1.68 -1.59
N CYS A 195 -17.72 2.56 -2.53
CA CYS A 195 -18.63 3.60 -3.00
C CYS A 195 -19.39 3.22 -4.28
N ASP A 196 -18.86 2.30 -5.09
CA ASP A 196 -19.53 1.77 -6.28
C ASP A 196 -20.41 0.53 -6.00
N ALA A 197 -20.50 0.09 -4.74
CA ALA A 197 -21.30 -1.06 -4.27
C ALA A 197 -22.66 -0.62 -3.72
#